data_AF-A0A0N8K4C0-F1
#
_entry.id   AF-A0A0N8K4C0-F1
#
_cell.length_a   1.000
_cell.length_b   1.000
_cell.length_c   1.000
_cell.angle_alpha   90.00
_cell.angle_beta   90.00
_cell.angle_gamma   90.00
#
_symmetry.space_group_name_H-M   'P 1'
#
loop_
_entity.id
_entity.type
_entity.pdbx_description
1 polymer ?
#
loop_
_entity_poly.entity_id
_entity_poly.type
_entity_poly.pdbx_seq_one_letter_code
_entity_poly.pdbx_strand_id
1 'polypeptide(L)'
;MRNIDYRRASVLLFDPVGVNLRNTRYALHEIGFREISCLSSVNEFKRRLEDTSPDLIIAELVNNENELLRAVRAVRSGELGRNPFVVFVFTSWVRDGNVVKQAIDSGVDDVIIRPFSTAFAEERIRTLVKARKPFVVTSDYIGPDRRKDIDRGIGAGNRVEAPNTLQVVTEGDESAIDEANRWIAEARSTVEAERIRRLCMRLTVGVEVGVRELDSGNVAVLDLEDLTRTAKELRLRLARQGAGEASRIAFALYQVCEELMGEGGFTMANLHLIKELAMGVLSAFAGGDSVESSVEEIEKTVEALRRRLAPVRQLESGKSKEAELQRAAS
;
A
#
# COMPACT_ATOMS: atom_id res chain seq x y z
N MET A 1 26.81 6.74 21.67
CA MET A 1 25.81 6.03 20.84
C MET A 1 25.85 4.57 21.22
N ARG A 2 24.70 3.93 21.54
CA ARG A 2 24.69 2.48 21.79
C ARG A 2 25.15 1.74 20.52
N ASN A 3 26.01 0.74 20.69
CA ASN A 3 26.44 -0.12 19.60
C ASN A 3 25.26 -1.03 19.21
N ILE A 4 25.05 -1.26 17.91
CA ILE A 4 23.94 -2.08 17.41
C ILE A 4 24.27 -3.55 17.67
N ASP A 5 23.43 -4.27 18.42
CA ASP A 5 23.62 -5.70 18.69
C ASP A 5 22.75 -6.57 17.77
N TYR A 6 23.28 -6.88 16.58
CA TYR A 6 22.60 -7.72 15.59
C TYR A 6 22.33 -9.15 16.05
N ARG A 7 22.98 -9.65 17.11
CA ARG A 7 22.79 -11.02 17.60
C ARG A 7 21.38 -11.26 18.14
N ARG A 8 20.68 -10.19 18.53
CA ARG A 8 19.34 -10.23 19.11
C ARG A 8 18.22 -10.22 18.07
N ALA A 9 18.53 -9.86 16.83
CA ALA A 9 17.55 -9.75 15.76
C ALA A 9 17.49 -11.04 14.93
N SER A 10 16.26 -11.44 14.63
CA SER A 10 15.95 -12.59 13.77
C SER A 10 15.84 -12.15 12.30
N VAL A 11 16.42 -12.96 11.40
CA VAL A 11 16.38 -12.71 9.95
C VAL A 11 15.65 -13.83 9.24
N LEU A 12 14.69 -13.45 8.39
CA LEU A 12 14.10 -14.34 7.39
C LEU A 12 14.76 -14.06 6.03
N LEU A 13 15.57 -15.01 5.55
CA LEU A 13 16.30 -14.90 4.29
C LEU A 13 15.67 -15.83 3.25
N PHE A 14 15.20 -15.27 2.14
CA PHE A 14 14.71 -16.01 0.98
C PHE A 14 15.65 -15.81 -0.22
N ASP A 15 16.10 -16.90 -0.82
CA ASP A 15 16.79 -16.91 -2.11
C ASP A 15 16.61 -18.29 -2.77
N PRO A 16 16.03 -18.35 -3.99
CA PRO A 16 15.77 -19.62 -4.66
C PRO A 16 17.06 -20.32 -5.12
N VAL A 17 18.19 -19.59 -5.20
CA VAL A 17 19.48 -20.12 -5.64
C VAL A 17 20.36 -20.42 -4.43
N GLY A 18 20.54 -21.70 -4.12
CA GLY A 18 21.21 -22.13 -2.88
C GLY A 18 22.64 -21.61 -2.67
N VAL A 19 23.41 -21.36 -3.74
CA VAL A 19 24.75 -20.74 -3.64
C VAL A 19 24.63 -19.29 -3.16
N ASN A 20 23.71 -18.52 -3.73
CA ASN A 20 23.49 -17.12 -3.38
C ASN A 20 22.90 -16.98 -1.97
N LEU A 21 21.99 -17.88 -1.61
CA LEU A 21 21.43 -18.01 -0.26
C LEU A 21 22.55 -18.17 0.78
N ARG A 22 23.48 -19.10 0.54
CA ARG A 22 24.62 -19.34 1.44
C ARG A 22 25.51 -18.10 1.54
N ASN A 23 25.86 -17.47 0.42
CA ASN A 23 26.71 -16.27 0.42
C ASN A 23 26.08 -15.13 1.21
N THR A 24 24.79 -14.90 1.03
CA THR A 24 24.05 -13.87 1.77
C THR A 24 23.98 -14.19 3.26
N ARG A 25 23.72 -15.45 3.60
CA ARG A 25 23.74 -15.92 4.99
C ARG A 25 25.11 -15.72 5.65
N TYR A 26 26.21 -15.98 4.93
CA TYR A 26 27.57 -15.74 5.43
C TYR A 26 27.82 -14.25 5.70
N ALA A 27 27.45 -13.37 4.77
CA ALA A 27 27.57 -11.92 4.97
C ALA A 27 26.76 -11.45 6.19
N LEU A 28 25.52 -11.91 6.37
CA LEU A 28 24.70 -11.58 7.54
C LEU A 28 25.31 -12.10 8.85
N HIS A 29 25.90 -13.30 8.82
CA HIS A 29 26.59 -13.85 9.99
C HIS A 29 27.86 -13.04 10.35
N GLU A 30 28.59 -12.55 9.35
CA GLU A 30 29.76 -11.67 9.52
C GLU A 30 29.34 -10.31 10.12
N ILE A 31 28.21 -9.75 9.68
CA ILE A 31 27.62 -8.53 10.26
C ILE A 31 27.26 -8.71 11.75
N GLY A 32 26.90 -9.94 12.15
CA GLY A 32 26.65 -10.29 13.56
C GLY A 32 25.31 -10.94 13.84
N PHE A 33 24.46 -11.12 12.82
CA PHE A 33 23.22 -11.88 12.98
C PHE A 33 23.52 -13.35 13.34
N ARG A 34 22.68 -13.93 14.19
CA ARG A 34 22.84 -15.32 14.66
C ARG A 34 21.62 -16.18 14.34
N GLU A 35 20.43 -15.62 14.48
CA GLU A 35 19.20 -16.28 14.09
C GLU A 35 18.84 -15.93 12.63
N ILE A 36 19.23 -16.79 11.69
CA ILE A 36 18.98 -16.60 10.25
C ILE A 36 18.23 -17.82 9.69
N SER A 37 16.92 -17.67 9.48
CA SER A 37 16.10 -18.68 8.83
C SER A 37 16.20 -18.56 7.32
N CYS A 38 16.74 -19.57 6.66
CA CYS A 38 16.99 -19.57 5.22
C CYS A 38 15.94 -20.41 4.47
N LEU A 39 15.30 -19.82 3.47
CA LEU A 39 14.24 -20.44 2.69
C LEU A 39 14.54 -20.33 1.19
N SER A 40 14.16 -21.34 0.42
CA SER A 40 14.27 -21.34 -1.06
C SER A 40 12.93 -21.57 -1.76
N SER A 41 11.83 -21.67 -1.01
CA SER A 41 10.47 -21.85 -1.51
C SER A 41 9.60 -20.68 -1.09
N VAL A 42 8.91 -20.06 -2.06
CA VAL A 42 7.98 -18.95 -1.81
C VAL A 42 6.81 -19.40 -0.92
N ASN A 43 6.36 -20.64 -1.05
CA ASN A 43 5.27 -21.17 -0.23
C ASN A 43 5.70 -21.31 1.23
N GLU A 44 6.92 -21.76 1.48
CA GLU A 44 7.48 -21.82 2.83
C GLU A 44 7.73 -20.42 3.39
N PHE A 45 8.18 -19.49 2.54
CA PHE A 45 8.36 -18.08 2.91
C PHE A 45 7.07 -17.45 3.42
N LYS A 46 5.95 -17.63 2.70
CA LYS A 46 4.64 -17.13 3.15
C LYS A 46 4.19 -17.78 4.46
N ARG A 47 4.28 -19.10 4.58
CA ARG A 47 3.94 -19.80 5.84
C ARG A 47 4.77 -19.28 7.00
N ARG A 48 6.08 -19.07 6.80
CA ARG A 48 6.94 -18.57 7.86
C ARG A 48 6.56 -17.15 8.31
N LEU A 49 6.11 -16.30 7.39
CA LEU A 49 5.60 -14.96 7.74
C LEU A 49 4.31 -15.03 8.57
N GLU A 50 3.48 -16.07 8.42
CA GLU A 50 2.28 -16.29 9.23
C GLU A 50 2.64 -16.81 10.63
N ASP A 51 3.59 -17.75 10.70
CA ASP A 51 3.96 -18.45 11.92
C ASP A 51 4.87 -17.61 12.84
N THR A 52 5.71 -16.75 12.25
CA THR A 52 6.76 -16.02 12.97
C THR A 52 6.70 -14.51 12.70
N SER A 53 7.43 -13.73 13.48
CA SER A 53 7.53 -12.28 13.30
C SER A 53 9.01 -11.89 13.24
N PRO A 54 9.67 -12.10 12.08
CA PRO A 54 11.08 -11.77 11.93
C PRO A 54 11.31 -10.26 12.09
N ASP A 55 12.50 -9.87 12.54
CA ASP A 55 12.87 -8.46 12.69
C ASP A 55 13.36 -7.84 11.38
N LEU A 56 13.97 -8.66 10.54
CA LEU A 56 14.47 -8.31 9.21
C LEU A 56 14.10 -9.42 8.21
N ILE A 57 13.55 -9.00 7.07
CA ILE A 57 13.31 -9.88 5.93
C ILE A 57 14.24 -9.46 4.80
N ILE A 58 14.97 -10.42 4.23
CA ILE A 58 15.75 -10.23 3.01
C ILE A 58 15.26 -11.26 2.00
N ALA A 59 14.76 -10.81 0.85
CA ALA A 59 14.26 -11.71 -0.19
C ALA A 59 14.89 -11.37 -1.54
N GLU A 60 15.39 -12.39 -2.24
CA GLU A 60 15.87 -12.24 -3.62
C GLU A 60 14.70 -12.31 -4.60
N LEU A 61 14.64 -11.34 -5.52
CA LEU A 61 13.54 -11.20 -6.47
C LEU A 61 13.52 -12.22 -7.60
N VAL A 62 14.68 -12.78 -7.99
CA VAL A 62 14.82 -13.55 -9.23
C VAL A 62 13.75 -14.65 -9.39
N ASN A 63 13.03 -14.61 -10.52
CA ASN A 63 11.99 -15.56 -10.91
C ASN A 63 10.78 -15.65 -9.96
N ASN A 64 10.66 -14.74 -8.99
CA ASN A 64 9.61 -14.75 -7.96
C ASN A 64 9.08 -13.33 -7.69
N GLU A 65 9.28 -12.41 -8.62
CA GLU A 65 9.00 -10.99 -8.48
C GLU A 65 7.53 -10.79 -8.06
N ASN A 66 6.60 -11.30 -8.87
CA ASN A 66 5.17 -11.09 -8.65
C ASN A 66 4.69 -11.61 -7.28
N GLU A 67 5.14 -12.80 -6.87
CA GLU A 67 4.77 -13.41 -5.61
C GLU A 67 5.31 -12.63 -4.41
N LEU A 68 6.56 -12.17 -4.49
CA LEU A 68 7.21 -11.41 -3.44
C LEU A 68 6.67 -9.98 -3.33
N LEU A 69 6.41 -9.31 -4.45
CA LEU A 69 5.75 -8.00 -4.45
C LEU A 69 4.36 -8.09 -3.82
N ARG A 70 3.59 -9.16 -4.11
CA ARG A 70 2.31 -9.43 -3.44
C ARG A 70 2.48 -9.71 -1.95
N ALA A 71 3.52 -10.45 -1.55
CA ALA A 71 3.80 -10.73 -0.15
C ALA A 71 4.12 -9.44 0.64
N VAL A 72 4.92 -8.53 0.08
CA VAL A 72 5.18 -7.23 0.72
C VAL A 72 3.88 -6.44 0.89
N ARG A 73 3.06 -6.32 -0.16
CA ARG A 73 1.78 -5.60 -0.07
C ARG A 73 0.86 -6.20 1.01
N ALA A 74 0.77 -7.53 1.08
CA ALA A 74 -0.01 -8.23 2.09
C ALA A 74 0.55 -8.03 3.51
N VAL A 75 1.87 -7.98 3.68
CA VAL A 75 2.49 -7.63 4.97
C VAL A 75 2.11 -6.21 5.36
N ARG A 76 2.30 -5.23 4.46
CA ARG A 76 2.01 -3.81 4.73
C ARG A 76 0.54 -3.55 5.02
N SER A 77 -0.36 -4.29 4.39
CA SER A 77 -1.80 -4.18 4.61
C SER A 77 -2.31 -4.97 5.83
N GLY A 78 -1.42 -5.66 6.54
CA GLY A 78 -1.75 -6.48 7.71
C GLY A 78 -2.53 -7.76 7.38
N GLU A 79 -2.50 -8.19 6.12
CA GLU A 79 -3.10 -9.45 5.63
C GLU A 79 -2.18 -10.66 5.83
N LEU A 80 -0.86 -10.43 5.84
CA LEU A 80 0.15 -11.46 6.00
C LEU A 80 1.10 -11.11 7.15
N GLY A 81 1.24 -12.02 8.11
CA GLY A 81 2.08 -11.84 9.29
C GLY A 81 1.54 -10.86 10.32
N ARG A 82 2.27 -10.71 11.43
CA ARG A 82 1.81 -9.95 12.60
C ARG A 82 2.30 -8.50 12.64
N ASN A 83 3.42 -8.22 11.99
CA ASN A 83 4.07 -6.91 12.01
C ASN A 83 4.09 -6.29 10.60
N PRO A 84 3.15 -5.38 10.27
CA PRO A 84 3.15 -4.69 8.98
C PRO A 84 4.33 -3.72 8.81
N PHE A 85 5.05 -3.42 9.90
CA PHE A 85 6.21 -2.55 9.95
C PHE A 85 7.53 -3.34 10.04
N VAL A 86 7.55 -4.65 9.78
CA VAL A 86 8.83 -5.38 9.67
C VAL A 86 9.75 -4.73 8.64
N VAL A 87 11.06 -4.68 8.91
CA VAL A 87 12.02 -4.18 7.92
C VAL A 87 12.15 -5.21 6.81
N PHE A 88 11.81 -4.81 5.59
CA PHE A 88 11.82 -5.69 4.42
C PHE A 88 12.79 -5.13 3.39
N VAL A 89 13.77 -5.93 2.98
CA VAL A 89 14.75 -5.58 1.96
C VAL A 89 14.66 -6.58 0.83
N PHE A 90 14.60 -6.09 -0.40
CA PHE A 90 14.82 -6.94 -1.56
C PHE A 90 16.29 -6.94 -1.95
N THR A 91 16.79 -8.10 -2.39
CA THR A 91 17.99 -8.17 -3.22
C THR A 91 17.61 -8.51 -4.65
N SER A 92 18.40 -8.04 -5.61
CA SER A 92 18.15 -8.36 -7.01
C SER A 92 19.43 -8.49 -7.81
N TRP A 93 19.55 -9.55 -8.60
CA TRP A 93 20.51 -9.62 -9.71
C TRP A 93 20.06 -8.84 -10.96
N VAL A 94 18.77 -8.50 -11.04
CA VAL A 94 18.18 -7.82 -12.19
C VAL A 94 18.42 -6.31 -12.05
N ARG A 95 19.06 -5.71 -13.07
CA ARG A 95 19.33 -4.27 -13.15
C ARG A 95 18.33 -3.55 -14.06
N ASP A 96 17.08 -4.00 -14.01
CA ASP A 96 15.98 -3.38 -14.74
C ASP A 96 15.31 -2.33 -13.85
N GLY A 97 15.30 -1.09 -14.32
CA GLY A 97 14.69 0.04 -13.61
C GLY A 97 13.19 -0.15 -13.37
N ASN A 98 12.48 -0.88 -14.23
CA ASN A 98 11.07 -1.19 -14.05
C ASN A 98 10.85 -2.19 -12.91
N VAL A 99 11.67 -3.25 -12.82
CA VAL A 99 11.61 -4.22 -11.71
C VAL A 99 11.93 -3.54 -10.38
N VAL A 100 12.97 -2.70 -10.34
CA VAL A 100 13.32 -1.93 -9.13
C VAL A 100 12.19 -0.97 -8.75
N LYS A 101 11.58 -0.30 -9.72
CA LYS A 101 10.44 0.58 -9.47
C LYS A 101 9.26 -0.20 -8.88
N GLN A 102 8.88 -1.33 -9.47
CA GLN A 102 7.80 -2.18 -8.95
C GLN A 102 8.09 -2.72 -7.54
N ALA A 103 9.35 -3.03 -7.25
CA ALA A 103 9.83 -3.41 -5.92
C ALA A 103 9.66 -2.28 -4.90
N ILE A 104 10.03 -1.06 -5.27
CA ILE A 104 9.82 0.12 -4.43
C ILE A 104 8.31 0.37 -4.22
N ASP A 105 7.54 0.33 -5.31
CA ASP A 105 6.09 0.57 -5.33
C ASP A 105 5.29 -0.52 -4.60
N SER A 106 5.90 -1.66 -4.23
CA SER A 106 5.25 -2.65 -3.36
C SER A 106 5.31 -2.30 -1.88
N GLY A 107 6.13 -1.31 -1.48
CA GLY A 107 6.27 -0.89 -0.07
C GLY A 107 7.44 -1.55 0.67
N VAL A 108 8.43 -2.10 -0.05
CA VAL A 108 9.68 -2.60 0.55
C VAL A 108 10.42 -1.44 1.24
N ASP A 109 11.26 -1.68 2.26
CA ASP A 109 12.08 -0.63 2.89
C ASP A 109 13.30 -0.27 2.02
N ASP A 110 13.93 -1.25 1.39
CA ASP A 110 15.09 -1.05 0.55
C ASP A 110 15.24 -2.09 -0.57
N VAL A 111 16.00 -1.75 -1.61
CA VAL A 111 16.38 -2.65 -2.69
C VAL A 111 17.90 -2.61 -2.88
N ILE A 112 18.56 -3.75 -2.72
CA ILE A 112 20.01 -3.91 -2.86
C ILE A 112 20.32 -4.67 -4.15
N ILE A 113 21.05 -4.04 -5.05
CA ILE A 113 21.50 -4.68 -6.29
C ILE A 113 22.71 -5.56 -6.03
N ARG A 114 22.70 -6.78 -6.59
CA ARG A 114 23.80 -7.74 -6.52
C ARG A 114 24.79 -7.56 -7.70
N PRO A 115 26.06 -7.96 -7.51
CA PRO A 115 26.67 -8.38 -6.25
C PRO A 115 26.91 -7.20 -5.30
N PHE A 116 26.94 -7.45 -3.99
CA PHE A 116 27.24 -6.47 -2.95
C PHE A 116 28.28 -7.01 -1.97
N SER A 117 29.02 -6.13 -1.29
CA SER A 117 29.95 -6.49 -0.22
C SER A 117 29.22 -6.59 1.13
N THR A 118 29.79 -7.33 2.09
CA THR A 118 29.27 -7.38 3.48
C THR A 118 29.14 -5.97 4.07
N ALA A 119 30.18 -5.13 3.92
CA ALA A 119 30.19 -3.76 4.43
C ALA A 119 29.06 -2.90 3.83
N PHE A 120 28.78 -3.05 2.52
CA PHE A 120 27.66 -2.34 1.89
C PHE A 120 26.32 -2.79 2.46
N ALA A 121 26.09 -4.10 2.59
CA ALA A 121 24.86 -4.61 3.19
C ALA A 121 24.69 -4.14 4.64
N GLU A 122 25.78 -4.13 5.42
CA GLU A 122 25.78 -3.61 6.79
C GLU A 122 25.37 -2.14 6.85
N GLU A 123 25.93 -1.30 5.98
CA GLU A 123 25.60 0.14 5.92
C GLU A 123 24.13 0.38 5.59
N ARG A 124 23.57 -0.39 4.65
CA ARG A 124 22.14 -0.33 4.31
C ARG A 124 21.26 -0.72 5.50
N ILE A 125 21.56 -1.84 6.16
CA ILE A 125 20.83 -2.30 7.34
C ILE A 125 20.95 -1.29 8.49
N ARG A 126 22.14 -0.75 8.73
CA ARG A 126 22.39 0.28 9.75
C ARG A 126 21.56 1.54 9.49
N THR A 127 21.39 1.93 8.24
CA THR A 127 20.53 3.07 7.87
C THR A 127 19.05 2.78 8.20
N LEU A 128 18.59 1.56 7.94
CA LEU A 128 17.22 1.14 8.29
C LEU A 128 16.99 1.08 9.80
N VAL A 129 18.03 0.76 10.58
CA VAL A 129 18.00 0.82 12.04
C VAL A 129 17.94 2.27 12.55
N LYS A 130 18.77 3.17 12.00
CA LYS A 130 18.98 4.51 12.57
C LYS A 130 18.09 5.61 12.00
N ALA A 131 17.67 5.49 10.75
CA ALA A 131 17.02 6.56 9.99
C ALA A 131 15.85 5.99 9.18
N ARG A 132 14.98 5.24 9.85
CA ARG A 132 13.80 4.67 9.20
C ARG A 132 12.86 5.79 8.74
N LYS A 133 12.42 5.70 7.49
CA LYS A 133 11.48 6.67 6.92
C LYS A 133 10.07 6.47 7.50
N PRO A 134 9.29 7.55 7.68
CA PRO A 134 7.87 7.43 8.00
C PRO A 134 7.14 6.72 6.87
N PHE A 135 6.01 6.08 7.18
CA PHE A 135 5.15 5.44 6.19
C PHE A 135 4.12 6.44 5.66
N VAL A 136 3.67 6.20 4.44
CA VAL A 136 2.55 6.90 3.81
C VAL A 136 1.49 5.86 3.46
N VAL A 137 0.24 6.20 3.76
CA VAL A 137 -0.93 5.39 3.42
C VAL A 137 -1.75 6.11 2.36
N THR A 138 -2.00 5.41 1.26
CA THR A 138 -2.86 5.87 0.15
C THR A 138 -3.84 4.77 -0.23
N SER A 139 -4.65 4.99 -1.27
CA SER A 139 -5.54 3.98 -1.85
C SER A 139 -4.80 2.78 -2.44
N ASP A 140 -3.54 2.91 -2.84
CA ASP A 140 -2.81 1.87 -3.58
C ASP A 140 -1.44 1.52 -2.97
N TYR A 141 -0.99 2.27 -1.98
CA TYR A 141 0.34 2.13 -1.39
C TYR A 141 0.31 2.30 0.12
N ILE A 142 0.99 1.38 0.80
CA ILE A 142 1.33 1.44 2.23
C ILE A 142 2.81 1.11 2.34
N GLY A 143 3.61 2.05 2.83
CA GLY A 143 5.03 1.81 2.99
C GLY A 143 5.84 3.10 3.17
N PRO A 144 7.17 3.01 3.17
CA PRO A 144 8.06 4.15 3.41
C PRO A 144 7.81 5.32 2.46
N ASP A 145 7.91 6.56 2.95
CA ASP A 145 7.81 7.75 2.11
C ASP A 145 8.96 7.80 1.08
N ARG A 146 8.60 7.83 -0.20
CA ARG A 146 9.53 7.89 -1.34
C ARG A 146 9.62 9.26 -1.97
N ARG A 147 8.75 10.20 -1.56
CA ARG A 147 8.70 11.54 -2.16
C ARG A 147 9.91 12.34 -1.72
N LYS A 148 10.46 13.12 -2.63
CA LYS A 148 11.37 14.21 -2.26
C LYS A 148 10.53 15.38 -1.75
N ASP A 149 11.08 16.17 -0.83
CA ASP A 149 10.33 17.25 -0.16
C ASP A 149 9.71 18.29 -1.13
N ILE A 150 10.20 18.34 -2.37
CA ILE A 150 9.78 19.26 -3.44
C ILE A 150 8.48 18.78 -4.14
N ASP A 151 8.14 17.47 -4.11
CA ASP A 151 6.97 16.87 -4.81
C ASP A 151 5.70 16.81 -3.92
N ARG A 152 5.61 17.64 -2.87
CA ARG A 152 4.50 17.62 -1.93
C ARG A 152 3.25 18.30 -2.52
N GLY A 153 2.51 17.56 -3.35
CA GLY A 153 1.20 17.95 -3.87
C GLY A 153 0.00 17.50 -3.02
N ILE A 154 -1.20 17.92 -3.46
CA ILE A 154 -2.50 17.49 -2.96
C ILE A 154 -2.63 15.95 -3.11
N GLY A 155 -2.96 15.23 -2.03
CA GLY A 155 -2.92 13.77 -1.97
C GLY A 155 -1.65 13.18 -1.32
N ALA A 156 -0.87 14.02 -0.62
CA ALA A 156 0.07 13.54 0.38
C ALA A 156 -0.71 12.86 1.51
N GLY A 157 -0.91 11.54 1.36
CA GLY A 157 -1.45 10.71 2.43
C GLY A 157 -0.74 10.98 3.74
N ASN A 158 -1.47 10.88 4.85
CA ASN A 158 -0.94 11.20 6.17
C ASN A 158 0.32 10.35 6.43
N ARG A 159 1.36 11.02 6.96
CA ARG A 159 2.57 10.32 7.41
C ARG A 159 2.23 9.62 8.71
N VAL A 160 2.47 8.32 8.74
CA VAL A 160 2.42 7.51 9.95
C VAL A 160 3.85 7.24 10.36
N GLU A 161 4.23 7.60 11.59
CA GLU A 161 5.51 7.15 12.12
C GLU A 161 5.51 5.63 12.21
N ALA A 162 6.46 4.99 11.53
CA ALA A 162 6.51 3.55 11.41
C ALA A 162 7.34 2.96 12.56
N PRO A 163 6.74 2.13 13.43
CA PRO A 163 7.46 1.46 14.51
C PRO A 163 8.68 0.69 13.99
N ASN A 164 9.87 0.95 14.54
CA ASN A 164 11.10 0.31 14.09
C ASN A 164 11.49 -0.86 15.00
N THR A 165 10.87 -2.03 14.80
CA THR A 165 11.15 -3.22 15.62
C THR A 165 12.60 -3.66 15.54
N LEU A 166 13.24 -3.55 14.37
CA LEU A 166 14.64 -3.89 14.20
C LEU A 166 15.55 -3.01 15.07
N GLN A 167 15.26 -1.71 15.16
CA GLN A 167 16.00 -0.80 16.04
C GLN A 167 15.78 -1.15 17.51
N VAL A 168 14.54 -1.40 17.91
CA VAL A 168 14.20 -1.73 19.30
C VAL A 168 14.90 -3.01 19.75
N VAL A 169 14.88 -4.05 18.94
CA VAL A 169 15.50 -5.34 19.28
C VAL A 169 17.03 -5.24 19.32
N THR A 170 17.64 -4.42 18.47
CA THR A 170 19.11 -4.29 18.39
C THR A 170 19.71 -3.25 19.34
N GLU A 171 18.93 -2.30 19.87
CA GLU A 171 19.43 -1.21 20.72
C GLU A 171 18.71 -1.05 22.08
N GLY A 172 17.49 -1.59 22.19
CA GLY A 172 16.60 -1.47 23.36
C GLY A 172 16.77 -2.58 24.39
N ASP A 173 16.21 -2.42 25.57
CA ASP A 173 16.09 -3.46 26.59
C ASP A 173 14.73 -4.18 26.48
N GLU A 174 14.40 -5.08 27.42
CA GLU A 174 13.12 -5.81 27.41
C GLU A 174 11.90 -4.85 27.52
N SER A 175 12.01 -3.79 28.32
CA SER A 175 10.94 -2.78 28.45
C SER A 175 10.66 -2.07 27.12
N ALA A 176 11.71 -1.76 26.35
CA ALA A 176 11.58 -1.15 25.04
C ALA A 176 10.85 -2.07 24.04
N ILE A 177 11.00 -3.39 24.16
CA ILE A 177 10.30 -4.36 23.30
C ILE A 177 8.79 -4.35 23.58
N ASP A 178 8.38 -4.34 24.85
CA ASP A 178 6.96 -4.29 25.22
C ASP A 178 6.30 -2.97 24.80
N GLU A 179 7.00 -1.86 24.97
CA GLU A 179 6.56 -0.55 24.46
C GLU A 179 6.42 -0.56 22.92
N ALA A 180 7.38 -1.15 22.22
CA ALA A 180 7.30 -1.28 20.77
C ALA A 180 6.13 -2.14 20.33
N ASN A 181 5.84 -3.24 21.03
CA ASN A 181 4.68 -4.08 20.72
C ASN A 181 3.35 -3.33 20.86
N ARG A 182 3.19 -2.51 21.91
CA ARG A 182 2.02 -1.63 22.06
C ARG A 182 1.97 -0.59 20.93
N TRP A 183 3.10 0.04 20.62
CA TRP A 183 3.19 1.02 19.55
C TRP A 183 2.88 0.41 18.16
N ILE A 184 3.29 -0.82 17.89
CA ILE A 184 2.92 -1.55 16.66
C ILE A 184 1.41 -1.73 16.57
N ALA A 185 0.75 -2.12 17.67
CA ALA A 185 -0.70 -2.29 17.69
C ALA A 185 -1.43 -0.96 17.41
N GLU A 186 -0.99 0.12 18.05
CA GLU A 186 -1.53 1.47 17.84
C GLU A 186 -1.29 1.96 16.40
N ALA A 187 -0.06 1.87 15.90
CA ALA A 187 0.28 2.27 14.54
C ALA A 187 -0.48 1.45 13.49
N ARG A 188 -0.70 0.15 13.74
CA ARG A 188 -1.53 -0.70 12.87
C ARG A 188 -2.98 -0.21 12.83
N SER A 189 -3.56 0.16 13.97
CA SER A 189 -4.91 0.74 14.03
C SER A 189 -4.99 2.04 13.22
N THR A 190 -4.01 2.92 13.37
CA THR A 190 -3.91 4.18 12.62
C THR A 190 -3.80 3.94 11.11
N VAL A 191 -2.92 3.02 10.67
CA VAL A 191 -2.79 2.66 9.25
C VAL A 191 -4.10 2.10 8.69
N GLU A 192 -4.78 1.25 9.44
CA GLU A 192 -6.03 0.65 8.98
C GLU A 192 -7.16 1.67 8.90
N ALA A 193 -7.26 2.58 9.87
CA ALA A 193 -8.21 3.67 9.83
C ALA A 193 -7.98 4.60 8.62
N GLU A 194 -6.73 4.98 8.38
CA GLU A 194 -6.37 5.78 7.21
C GLU A 194 -6.64 5.00 5.90
N ARG A 195 -6.40 3.69 5.87
CA ARG A 195 -6.70 2.84 4.71
C ARG A 195 -8.20 2.82 4.41
N ILE A 196 -9.05 2.61 5.41
CA ILE A 196 -10.51 2.67 5.29
C ILE A 196 -10.95 4.03 4.75
N ARG A 197 -10.43 5.13 5.33
CA ARG A 197 -10.69 6.49 4.85
C ARG A 197 -10.33 6.64 3.36
N ARG A 198 -9.15 6.18 2.95
CA ARG A 198 -8.69 6.27 1.55
C ARG A 198 -9.55 5.45 0.58
N LEU A 199 -10.03 4.28 0.99
CA LEU A 199 -10.95 3.47 0.18
C LEU A 199 -12.31 4.16 0.00
N CYS A 200 -12.89 4.70 1.08
CA CYS A 200 -14.13 5.48 1.00
C CYS A 200 -13.96 6.70 0.08
N MET A 201 -12.85 7.45 0.25
CA MET A 201 -12.56 8.60 -0.61
C MET A 201 -12.43 8.23 -2.07
N ARG A 202 -11.76 7.12 -2.39
CA ARG A 202 -11.63 6.63 -3.78
C ARG A 202 -12.99 6.35 -4.40
N LEU A 203 -13.88 5.67 -3.68
CA LEU A 203 -15.25 5.39 -4.13
C LEU A 203 -16.03 6.69 -4.35
N THR A 204 -16.03 7.58 -3.35
CA THR A 204 -16.77 8.85 -3.43
C THR A 204 -16.27 9.72 -4.57
N VAL A 205 -14.96 9.92 -4.69
CA VAL A 205 -14.35 10.74 -5.75
C VAL A 205 -14.58 10.11 -7.12
N GLY A 206 -14.41 8.79 -7.24
CA GLY A 206 -14.65 8.07 -8.49
C GLY A 206 -16.07 8.30 -8.99
N VAL A 207 -17.07 8.12 -8.12
CA VAL A 207 -18.47 8.30 -8.49
C VAL A 207 -18.85 9.77 -8.71
N GLU A 208 -18.36 10.69 -7.88
CA GLU A 208 -18.62 12.14 -8.03
C GLU A 208 -18.13 12.66 -9.39
N VAL A 209 -17.00 12.17 -9.89
CA VAL A 209 -16.52 12.48 -11.24
C VAL A 209 -17.52 12.01 -12.28
N GLY A 210 -18.07 10.79 -12.15
CA GLY A 210 -19.07 10.26 -13.07
C GLY A 210 -20.40 11.01 -13.06
N VAL A 211 -20.93 11.32 -11.86
CA VAL A 211 -22.16 12.10 -11.67
C VAL A 211 -22.06 13.45 -12.39
N ARG A 212 -20.96 14.18 -12.21
CA ARG A 212 -20.76 15.49 -12.84
C ARG A 212 -20.68 15.43 -14.36
N GLU A 213 -20.14 14.33 -14.92
CA GLU A 213 -20.14 14.13 -16.36
C GLU A 213 -21.56 13.94 -16.90
N LEU A 214 -22.35 13.10 -16.23
CA LEU A 214 -23.76 12.88 -16.61
C LEU A 214 -24.59 14.16 -16.49
N ASP A 215 -24.40 14.95 -15.42
CA ASP A 215 -25.08 16.25 -15.24
C ASP A 215 -24.71 17.25 -16.34
N SER A 216 -23.48 17.17 -16.86
CA SER A 216 -23.00 18.00 -17.98
C SER A 216 -23.45 17.49 -19.35
N GLY A 217 -24.20 16.38 -19.41
CA GLY A 217 -24.63 15.72 -20.64
C GLY A 217 -23.53 14.92 -21.35
N ASN A 218 -22.40 14.66 -20.69
CA ASN A 218 -21.30 13.88 -21.23
C ASN A 218 -21.45 12.39 -20.89
N VAL A 219 -20.78 11.54 -21.68
CA VAL A 219 -20.63 10.12 -21.34
C VAL A 219 -19.66 10.00 -20.17
N ALA A 220 -20.13 9.47 -19.04
CA ALA A 220 -19.28 9.20 -17.89
C ALA A 220 -18.32 8.04 -18.17
N VAL A 221 -17.02 8.30 -18.07
CA VAL A 221 -15.99 7.26 -18.10
C VAL A 221 -15.63 6.91 -16.66
N LEU A 222 -16.18 5.80 -16.18
CA LEU A 222 -15.94 5.26 -14.85
C LEU A 222 -15.30 3.88 -14.94
N ASP A 223 -14.28 3.64 -14.11
CA ASP A 223 -13.71 2.31 -13.92
C ASP A 223 -14.58 1.53 -12.90
N LEU A 224 -15.63 0.90 -13.41
CA LEU A 224 -16.60 0.16 -12.58
C LEU A 224 -15.99 -1.09 -11.93
N GLU A 225 -14.99 -1.70 -12.57
CA GLU A 225 -14.24 -2.81 -11.99
C GLU A 225 -13.44 -2.33 -10.76
N ASP A 226 -12.80 -1.17 -10.85
CA ASP A 226 -12.08 -0.56 -9.74
C ASP A 226 -13.00 -0.19 -8.57
N LEU A 227 -14.18 0.38 -8.85
CA LEU A 227 -15.18 0.69 -7.82
C LEU A 227 -15.63 -0.58 -7.09
N THR A 228 -16.00 -1.63 -7.83
CA THR A 228 -16.43 -2.91 -7.26
C THR A 228 -15.32 -3.56 -6.44
N ARG A 229 -14.09 -3.57 -6.96
CA ARG A 229 -12.91 -4.09 -6.24
C ARG A 229 -12.62 -3.31 -4.96
N THR A 230 -12.70 -1.99 -5.01
CA THR A 230 -12.48 -1.11 -3.85
C THR A 230 -13.55 -1.33 -2.78
N ALA A 231 -14.83 -1.42 -3.17
CA ALA A 231 -15.92 -1.72 -2.25
C ALA A 231 -15.79 -3.11 -1.61
N LYS A 232 -15.34 -4.11 -2.39
CA LYS A 232 -15.05 -5.46 -1.87
C LYS A 232 -13.93 -5.44 -0.83
N GLU A 233 -12.83 -4.73 -1.09
CA GLU A 233 -11.73 -4.59 -0.14
C GLU A 233 -12.20 -3.93 1.16
N LEU A 234 -12.91 -2.80 1.05
CA LEU A 234 -13.47 -2.06 2.18
C LEU A 234 -14.34 -2.96 3.07
N ARG A 235 -15.25 -3.73 2.45
CA ARG A 235 -16.11 -4.69 3.13
C ARG A 235 -15.32 -5.75 3.88
N LEU A 236 -14.32 -6.36 3.24
CA LEU A 236 -13.49 -7.41 3.86
C LEU A 236 -12.69 -6.88 5.05
N ARG A 237 -12.17 -5.65 4.96
CA ARG A 237 -11.45 -5.00 6.07
C ARG A 237 -12.36 -4.72 7.26
N LEU A 238 -13.51 -4.09 7.03
CA LEU A 238 -14.46 -3.78 8.10
C LEU A 238 -15.02 -5.02 8.78
N ALA A 239 -15.23 -6.11 8.03
CA ALA A 239 -15.63 -7.40 8.59
C ALA A 239 -14.55 -7.96 9.54
N ARG A 240 -13.26 -7.83 9.21
CA ARG A 240 -12.15 -8.28 10.08
C ARG A 240 -12.01 -7.45 11.35
N GLN A 241 -12.35 -6.17 11.30
CA GLN A 241 -12.28 -5.26 12.46
C GLN A 241 -13.48 -5.42 13.42
N GLY A 242 -14.51 -6.18 13.06
CA GLY A 242 -15.72 -6.30 13.88
C GLY A 242 -16.55 -5.01 13.97
N ALA A 243 -16.36 -4.07 13.05
CA ALA A 243 -17.08 -2.80 13.01
C ALA A 243 -18.52 -3.03 12.51
N GLY A 244 -19.41 -3.51 13.39
CA GLY A 244 -20.71 -4.09 13.00
C GLY A 244 -21.59 -3.18 12.15
N GLU A 245 -21.71 -1.90 12.49
CA GLU A 245 -22.49 -0.94 11.72
C GLU A 245 -21.83 -0.58 10.38
N ALA A 246 -20.58 -0.16 10.40
CA ALA A 246 -19.83 0.17 9.19
C ALA A 246 -19.74 -1.02 8.22
N SER A 247 -19.62 -2.25 8.72
CA SER A 247 -19.60 -3.48 7.93
C SER A 247 -20.93 -3.74 7.21
N ARG A 248 -22.08 -3.46 7.85
CA ARG A 248 -23.39 -3.53 7.18
C ARG A 248 -23.52 -2.52 6.06
N ILE A 249 -23.10 -1.28 6.29
CA ILE A 249 -23.12 -0.22 5.26
C ILE A 249 -22.19 -0.60 4.10
N ALA A 250 -20.99 -1.10 4.40
CA ALA A 250 -20.04 -1.54 3.38
C ALA A 250 -20.52 -2.76 2.58
N PHE A 251 -21.34 -3.63 3.18
CA PHE A 251 -22.00 -4.71 2.45
C PHE A 251 -23.01 -4.17 1.44
N ALA A 252 -23.89 -3.25 1.86
CA ALA A 252 -24.83 -2.60 0.95
C ALA A 252 -24.11 -1.82 -0.16
N LEU A 253 -23.05 -1.10 0.17
CA LEU A 253 -22.18 -0.38 -0.77
C LEU A 253 -21.62 -1.31 -1.85
N TYR A 254 -21.12 -2.48 -1.45
CA TYR A 254 -20.62 -3.48 -2.37
C TYR A 254 -21.72 -4.01 -3.31
N GLN A 255 -22.92 -4.26 -2.79
CA GLN A 255 -24.05 -4.72 -3.61
C GLN A 255 -24.43 -3.69 -4.68
N VAL A 256 -24.50 -2.40 -4.33
CA VAL A 256 -24.81 -1.34 -5.30
C VAL A 256 -23.70 -1.21 -6.36
N CYS A 257 -22.43 -1.38 -5.98
CA CYS A 257 -21.34 -1.44 -6.97
C CYS A 257 -21.48 -2.65 -7.92
N GLU A 258 -21.89 -3.82 -7.42
CA GLU A 258 -22.18 -4.97 -8.30
C GLU A 258 -23.39 -4.71 -9.21
N GLU A 259 -24.43 -4.04 -8.70
CA GLU A 259 -25.59 -3.65 -9.50
C GLU A 259 -25.20 -2.70 -10.64
N LEU A 260 -24.28 -1.75 -10.44
CA LEU A 260 -23.77 -0.87 -11.51
C LEU A 260 -23.19 -1.65 -12.70
N MET A 261 -22.61 -2.83 -12.47
CA MET A 261 -22.06 -3.70 -13.51
C MET A 261 -23.15 -4.45 -14.30
N GLY A 262 -24.37 -4.51 -13.77
CA GLY A 262 -25.51 -5.19 -14.39
C GLY A 262 -26.21 -4.35 -15.47
N GLU A 263 -27.01 -5.02 -16.29
CA GLU A 263 -27.83 -4.36 -17.32
C GLU A 263 -28.79 -3.35 -16.68
N GLY A 264 -28.72 -2.09 -17.12
CA GLY A 264 -29.57 -1.00 -16.60
C GLY A 264 -29.21 -0.52 -15.20
N GLY A 265 -28.17 -1.08 -14.57
CA GLY A 265 -27.75 -0.70 -13.22
C GLY A 265 -26.99 0.62 -13.16
N PHE A 266 -26.37 1.04 -14.27
CA PHE A 266 -25.70 2.33 -14.38
C PHE A 266 -26.71 3.49 -14.39
N THR A 267 -27.06 3.97 -13.20
CA THR A 267 -28.05 5.04 -12.99
C THR A 267 -27.52 6.11 -12.06
N MET A 268 -28.03 7.35 -12.21
CA MET A 268 -27.67 8.46 -11.32
C MET A 268 -28.04 8.16 -9.86
N ALA A 269 -29.16 7.47 -9.63
CA ALA A 269 -29.58 7.05 -8.29
C ALA A 269 -28.56 6.11 -7.64
N ASN A 270 -28.09 5.09 -8.35
CA ASN A 270 -27.08 4.15 -7.83
C ASN A 270 -25.73 4.83 -7.59
N LEU A 271 -25.34 5.77 -8.45
CA LEU A 271 -24.14 6.58 -8.24
C LEU A 271 -24.24 7.43 -6.96
N HIS A 272 -25.33 8.17 -6.76
CA HIS A 272 -25.54 8.92 -5.51
C HIS A 272 -25.57 8.00 -4.28
N LEU A 273 -26.22 6.84 -4.38
CA LEU A 273 -26.29 5.88 -3.30
C LEU A 273 -24.89 5.34 -2.91
N ILE A 274 -24.01 5.07 -3.87
CA ILE A 274 -22.62 4.66 -3.58
C ILE A 274 -21.88 5.74 -2.81
N LYS A 275 -22.02 7.02 -3.22
CA LYS A 275 -21.42 8.15 -2.49
C LYS A 275 -21.94 8.23 -1.06
N GLU A 276 -23.27 8.17 -0.87
CA GLU A 276 -23.90 8.22 0.44
C GLU A 276 -23.45 7.07 1.35
N LEU A 277 -23.42 5.85 0.83
CA LEU A 277 -22.99 4.66 1.57
C LEU A 277 -21.49 4.74 1.92
N ALA A 278 -20.62 5.20 1.00
CA ALA A 278 -19.20 5.38 1.28
C ALA A 278 -18.95 6.43 2.36
N MET A 279 -19.70 7.53 2.36
CA MET A 279 -19.67 8.54 3.43
C MET A 279 -20.26 7.98 4.75
N GLY A 280 -21.32 7.19 4.67
CA GLY A 280 -21.92 6.50 5.81
C GLY A 280 -20.95 5.54 6.49
N VAL A 281 -20.19 4.76 5.72
CA VAL A 281 -19.12 3.90 6.24
C VAL A 281 -18.09 4.73 7.02
N LEU A 282 -17.66 5.86 6.46
CA LEU A 282 -16.65 6.71 7.09
C LEU A 282 -17.16 7.29 8.42
N SER A 283 -18.41 7.77 8.44
CA SER A 283 -19.07 8.29 9.65
C SER A 283 -19.20 7.21 10.73
N ALA A 284 -19.68 6.02 10.35
CA ALA A 284 -19.89 4.90 11.27
C ALA A 284 -18.58 4.33 11.82
N PHE A 285 -17.50 4.37 11.03
CA PHE A 285 -16.19 3.88 11.45
C PHE A 285 -15.42 4.88 12.32
N ALA A 286 -15.52 6.18 12.02
CA ALA A 286 -14.77 7.23 12.70
C ALA A 286 -15.47 7.82 13.94
N GLY A 287 -16.67 7.34 14.30
CA GLY A 287 -17.40 7.81 15.48
C GLY A 287 -18.05 9.19 15.34
N GLY A 288 -18.35 9.64 14.12
CA GLY A 288 -19.14 10.86 13.85
C GLY A 288 -18.37 12.17 13.61
N ASP A 289 -17.21 12.39 14.26
CA ASP A 289 -16.51 13.70 14.23
C ASP A 289 -15.71 14.01 12.94
N SER A 290 -15.66 13.10 11.96
CA SER A 290 -14.74 13.19 10.81
C SER A 290 -15.38 13.52 9.45
N VAL A 291 -16.71 13.70 9.40
CA VAL A 291 -17.45 13.82 8.13
C VAL A 291 -17.13 15.15 7.43
N GLU A 292 -17.13 16.28 8.15
CA GLU A 292 -16.87 17.61 7.57
C GLU A 292 -15.48 17.73 6.94
N SER A 293 -14.43 17.31 7.66
CA SER A 293 -13.06 17.29 7.14
C SER A 293 -12.92 16.42 5.88
N SER A 294 -13.68 15.33 5.82
CA SER A 294 -13.65 14.40 4.69
C SER A 294 -14.36 14.97 3.46
N VAL A 295 -15.47 15.70 3.64
CA VAL A 295 -16.18 16.41 2.57
C VAL A 295 -15.28 17.45 1.91
N GLU A 296 -14.59 18.29 2.69
CA GLU A 296 -13.65 19.27 2.13
C GLU A 296 -12.50 18.62 1.34
N GLU A 297 -11.95 17.51 1.83
CA GLU A 297 -10.88 16.79 1.13
C GLU A 297 -11.38 16.17 -0.18
N ILE A 298 -12.62 15.65 -0.20
CA ILE A 298 -13.28 15.14 -1.40
C ILE A 298 -13.39 16.26 -2.44
N GLU A 299 -13.93 17.42 -2.08
CA GLU A 299 -14.10 18.55 -3.02
C GLU A 299 -12.77 19.00 -3.63
N LYS A 300 -11.73 19.15 -2.80
CA LYS A 300 -10.37 19.49 -3.25
C LYS A 300 -9.82 18.44 -4.22
N THR A 301 -10.04 17.16 -3.95
CA THR A 301 -9.55 16.04 -4.77
C THR A 301 -10.28 15.96 -6.11
N VAL A 302 -11.60 16.12 -6.12
CA VAL A 302 -12.43 16.14 -7.34
C VAL A 302 -12.00 17.29 -8.25
N GLU A 303 -11.82 18.49 -7.69
CA GLU A 303 -11.37 19.66 -8.46
C GLU A 303 -9.96 19.48 -9.03
N ALA A 304 -9.03 18.90 -8.26
CA ALA A 304 -7.68 18.59 -8.73
C ALA A 304 -7.66 17.56 -9.86
N LEU A 305 -8.49 16.50 -9.78
CA LEU A 305 -8.62 15.50 -10.82
C LEU A 305 -9.23 16.09 -12.10
N ARG A 306 -10.23 16.96 -11.98
CA ARG A 306 -10.82 17.65 -13.12
C ARG A 306 -9.78 18.46 -13.90
N ARG A 307 -8.94 19.22 -13.21
CA ARG A 307 -7.86 19.99 -13.84
C ARG A 307 -6.87 19.10 -14.60
N ARG A 308 -6.64 17.87 -14.14
CA ARG A 308 -5.77 16.89 -14.81
C ARG A 308 -6.45 16.24 -16.01
N LEU A 309 -7.77 16.01 -15.96
CA LEU A 309 -8.54 15.38 -17.04
C LEU A 309 -8.91 16.36 -18.16
N ALA A 310 -9.01 17.67 -17.88
CA ALA A 310 -9.31 18.70 -18.87
C ALA A 310 -8.37 18.72 -20.11
N PRO A 311 -7.04 18.64 -19.99
CA PRO A 311 -6.15 18.60 -21.16
C PRO A 311 -6.25 17.31 -21.98
N VAL A 312 -6.52 16.15 -21.34
CA VAL A 312 -6.73 14.87 -22.06
C VAL A 312 -7.96 14.95 -22.98
N ARG A 313 -9.02 15.63 -22.54
CA ARG A 313 -10.24 15.85 -23.33
C ARG A 313 -10.05 16.76 -24.53
N GLN A 314 -9.20 17.78 -24.44
CA GLN A 314 -8.90 18.65 -25.59
C GLN A 314 -8.19 17.88 -26.70
N LEU A 315 -7.34 16.91 -26.34
CA LEU A 315 -6.65 16.04 -27.28
C LEU A 315 -7.58 15.02 -27.94
N GLU A 316 -8.52 14.42 -27.19
CA GLU A 316 -9.48 13.44 -27.74
C GLU A 316 -10.58 14.09 -28.60
N SER A 317 -11.12 15.24 -28.18
CA SER A 317 -12.10 16.00 -28.97
C SER A 317 -11.50 16.59 -30.25
N GLY A 318 -10.22 16.98 -30.23
CA GLY A 318 -9.47 17.39 -31.42
C GLY A 318 -9.35 16.26 -32.44
N LYS A 319 -8.95 15.06 -32.00
CA LYS A 319 -8.85 13.87 -32.86
C LYS A 319 -10.19 13.42 -33.43
N SER A 320 -11.27 13.51 -32.64
CA SER A 320 -12.62 13.15 -33.12
C SER A 320 -13.12 14.11 -34.20
N LYS A 321 -12.91 15.42 -34.04
CA LYS A 321 -13.25 16.42 -35.07
C LYS A 321 -12.42 16.27 -36.34
N GLU A 322 -11.14 15.94 -36.22
CA GLU A 322 -10.25 15.69 -37.36
C GLU A 322 -10.70 14.46 -38.17
N ALA A 323 -11.11 13.40 -37.48
CA ALA A 323 -11.64 12.18 -38.11
C ALA A 323 -13.00 12.42 -38.80
N GLU A 324 -13.88 13.25 -38.22
CA GLU A 324 -15.14 13.65 -38.84
C GLU A 324 -14.95 14.52 -40.08
N LEU A 325 -14.01 15.47 -40.03
CA LEU A 325 -13.65 16.30 -41.18
C LEU A 325 -13.04 15.47 -42.33
N GLN A 326 -12.21 14.48 -42.02
CA GLN A 326 -11.66 13.56 -43.04
C GLN A 326 -12.73 12.67 -43.67
N ARG A 327 -13.73 12.21 -42.90
CA ARG A 327 -14.88 11.45 -43.42
C ARG A 327 -15.86 12.29 -44.24
N ALA A 328 -16.00 13.57 -43.95
CA ALA A 328 -16.84 14.48 -44.73
C ALA A 328 -16.17 14.96 -46.03
N ALA A 329 -14.85 14.80 -46.15
CA ALA A 329 -14.06 15.16 -47.32
C ALA A 329 -13.76 13.98 -48.27
N SER A 330 -14.27 12.79 -47.98
CA SER A 330 -14.18 11.57 -48.81
C SER A 330 -15.54 11.15 -49.34
#